data_AF-A0A927GJM5-F1
#
_entry.id   AF-A0A927GJM5-F1
#
_cell.length_a   1.000
_cell.length_b   1.000
_cell.length_c   1.000
_cell.angle_alpha   90.00
_cell.angle_beta   90.00
_cell.angle_gamma   90.00
#
_symmetry.space_group_name_H-M   'P 1'
#
loop_
_entity.id
_entity.type
_entity.pdbx_description
1 polymer ?
#
loop_
_entity_poly.entity_id
_entity_poly.type
_entity_poly.pdbx_seq_one_letter_code
_entity_poly.pdbx_strand_id
1 'polypeptide(L)'
;MEIFLRLIKTNRELEVWARNQGARSFKLLHRYPLAATSGHLGPKRRAGDRQVPEGFYEIDRFNPQSDYHLSLGLNYPNAADRALGEPNPGGDIFIHGGEVTIGCLPITDLGIEEVYLLAVTARAAGQTVIPVHIFPFPITETELAKHATSFHQAFWRELMPGYTYFEQHHEPAHY
;
A
#
# COMPACT_ATOMS: atom_id res chain seq x y z
N MET A 1 -15.26 -5.20 -12.43
CA MET A 1 -13.92 -5.74 -12.11
C MET A 1 -13.60 -5.39 -10.67
N GLU A 2 -12.61 -6.04 -10.08
CA GLU A 2 -12.06 -5.68 -8.76
C GLU A 2 -10.55 -5.49 -8.89
N ILE A 3 -9.99 -4.58 -8.07
CA ILE A 3 -8.54 -4.34 -7.98
C ILE A 3 -8.01 -4.51 -6.55
N PHE A 4 -6.73 -4.83 -6.47
CA PHE A 4 -5.95 -4.94 -5.25
C PHE A 4 -4.59 -4.27 -5.50
N LEU A 5 -4.12 -3.45 -4.55
CA LEU A 5 -2.87 -2.72 -4.68
C LEU A 5 -1.84 -3.28 -3.69
N ARG A 6 -0.58 -3.38 -4.11
CA ARG A 6 0.51 -3.79 -3.22
C ARG A 6 1.78 -3.00 -3.47
N LEU A 7 2.33 -2.43 -2.42
CA LEU A 7 3.65 -1.84 -2.41
C LEU A 7 4.65 -2.76 -1.69
N ILE A 8 5.81 -2.95 -2.30
CA ILE A 8 6.97 -3.54 -1.63
C ILE A 8 8.07 -2.48 -1.61
N LYS A 9 8.42 -1.96 -0.42
CA LYS A 9 9.32 -0.80 -0.29
C LYS A 9 10.70 -1.04 -0.89
N THR A 10 11.29 -2.23 -0.70
CA THR A 10 12.59 -2.57 -1.33
C THR A 10 12.53 -2.60 -2.85
N ASN A 11 11.39 -2.98 -3.42
CA ASN A 11 11.23 -3.02 -4.88
C ASN A 11 10.96 -1.63 -5.45
N ARG A 12 10.46 -0.70 -4.60
CA ARG A 12 10.06 0.67 -4.99
C ARG A 12 9.02 0.67 -6.12
N GLU A 13 8.08 -0.26 -6.07
CA GLU A 13 7.04 -0.41 -7.08
C GLU A 13 5.67 -0.65 -6.42
N LEU A 14 4.65 -0.02 -6.98
CA LEU A 14 3.24 -0.30 -6.71
C LEU A 14 2.74 -1.32 -7.74
N GLU A 15 2.40 -2.51 -7.27
CA GLU A 15 1.73 -3.53 -8.06
C GLU A 15 0.22 -3.29 -8.05
N VAL A 16 -0.38 -3.34 -9.25
CA VAL A 16 -1.83 -3.35 -9.44
C VAL A 16 -2.24 -4.72 -9.89
N TRP A 17 -3.10 -5.34 -9.11
CA TRP A 17 -3.68 -6.64 -9.39
C TRP A 17 -5.16 -6.46 -9.70
N ALA A 18 -5.68 -7.23 -10.65
CA ALA A 18 -7.07 -7.15 -11.06
C ALA A 18 -7.71 -8.54 -11.23
N ARG A 19 -9.03 -8.60 -11.03
CA ARG A 19 -9.86 -9.75 -11.39
C ARG A 19 -11.21 -9.31 -11.95
N ASN A 20 -11.84 -10.22 -12.70
CA ASN A 20 -13.25 -10.07 -13.05
C ASN A 20 -14.11 -10.34 -11.82
N GLN A 21 -15.31 -9.75 -11.76
CA GLN A 21 -16.23 -10.01 -10.65
C GLN A 21 -16.59 -11.50 -10.62
N GLY A 22 -16.51 -12.10 -9.44
CA GLY A 22 -16.74 -13.53 -9.24
C GLY A 22 -15.60 -14.44 -9.70
N ALA A 23 -14.53 -13.91 -10.29
CA ALA A 23 -13.30 -14.68 -10.47
C ALA A 23 -12.64 -14.90 -9.10
N ARG A 24 -12.03 -16.06 -8.92
CA ARG A 24 -11.40 -16.43 -7.66
C ARG A 24 -10.16 -15.58 -7.38
N SER A 25 -9.15 -15.69 -8.24
CA SER A 25 -7.84 -15.08 -8.01
C SER A 25 -7.63 -13.78 -8.78
N PHE A 26 -6.91 -12.87 -8.15
CA PHE A 26 -6.31 -11.70 -8.78
C PHE A 26 -5.16 -12.11 -9.68
N LYS A 27 -4.94 -11.32 -10.74
CA LYS A 27 -3.79 -11.41 -11.63
C LYS A 27 -3.06 -10.08 -11.62
N LEU A 28 -1.73 -10.12 -11.62
CA LEU A 28 -0.93 -8.92 -11.78
C LEU A 28 -1.27 -8.28 -13.12
N LEU A 29 -1.74 -7.04 -13.08
CA LEU A 29 -2.07 -6.26 -14.26
C LEU A 29 -0.87 -5.42 -14.67
N HIS A 30 -0.29 -4.67 -13.73
CA HIS A 30 0.88 -3.83 -13.98
C HIS A 30 1.67 -3.52 -12.70
N ARG A 31 2.87 -2.95 -12.87
CA ARG A 31 3.77 -2.45 -11.84
C ARG A 31 4.17 -1.03 -12.19
N TYR A 32 3.97 -0.11 -11.26
CA TYR A 32 4.31 1.30 -11.41
C TYR A 32 5.49 1.62 -10.49
N PRO A 33 6.64 2.02 -11.03
CA PRO A 33 7.76 2.47 -10.21
C PRO A 33 7.36 3.69 -9.38
N LEU A 34 7.82 3.74 -8.13
CA LEU A 34 7.72 4.94 -7.32
C LEU A 34 8.70 5.99 -7.85
N ALA A 35 8.18 7.18 -8.19
CA ALA A 35 8.98 8.30 -8.65
C ALA A 35 9.96 8.79 -7.57
N ALA A 36 9.57 8.68 -6.30
CA ALA A 36 10.42 8.94 -5.15
C ALA A 36 10.01 8.10 -3.95
N THR A 37 10.95 7.91 -3.01
CA THR A 37 10.71 7.23 -1.74
C THR A 37 11.17 8.08 -0.57
N SER A 38 10.56 7.90 0.58
CA SER A 38 10.93 8.56 1.83
C SER A 38 11.10 7.54 2.95
N GLY A 39 11.91 7.91 3.94
CA GLY A 39 12.16 7.07 5.10
C GLY A 39 13.00 5.82 4.81
N HIS A 40 12.89 4.86 5.71
CA HIS A 40 13.60 3.58 5.72
C HIS A 40 12.60 2.43 5.95
N LEU A 41 13.09 1.19 6.00
CA LEU A 41 12.25 0.05 6.39
C LEU A 41 11.77 0.22 7.84
N GLY A 42 10.49 -0.03 8.06
CA GLY A 42 9.78 0.20 9.32
C GLY A 42 8.45 0.94 9.10
N PRO A 43 7.47 0.72 9.98
CA PRO A 43 6.17 1.38 9.88
C PRO A 43 6.25 2.87 10.20
N LYS A 44 5.28 3.62 9.68
CA LYS A 44 5.02 4.99 10.11
C LYS A 44 4.36 4.98 11.49
N ARG A 45 4.94 5.68 12.48
CA ARG A 45 4.46 5.68 13.88
C ARG A 45 4.16 7.07 14.42
N ARG A 46 4.65 8.13 13.79
CA ARG A 46 4.45 9.53 14.24
C ARG A 46 4.33 10.52 13.08
N ALA A 47 3.58 11.59 13.30
CA ALA A 47 3.58 12.74 12.40
C ALA A 47 5.00 13.30 12.17
N GLY A 48 5.39 13.48 10.91
CA GLY A 48 6.71 14.04 10.57
C GLY A 48 7.90 13.07 10.61
N ASP A 49 7.70 11.77 10.89
CA ASP A 49 8.76 10.75 10.85
C ASP A 49 9.26 10.42 9.43
N ARG A 50 8.61 10.97 8.40
CA ARG A 50 8.90 10.77 6.97
C ARG A 50 8.87 9.31 6.50
N GLN A 51 8.17 8.45 7.22
CA GLN A 51 8.00 7.05 6.88
C GLN A 51 6.78 6.87 5.97
N VAL A 52 6.91 6.01 4.97
CA VAL A 52 5.76 5.33 4.35
C VAL A 52 5.24 4.29 5.36
N PRO A 53 3.92 4.15 5.58
CA PRO A 53 3.39 3.13 6.48
C PRO A 53 3.68 1.69 6.00
N GLU A 54 3.55 0.71 6.89
CA GLU A 54 3.65 -0.72 6.58
C GLU A 54 2.47 -1.42 7.23
N GLY A 55 1.77 -2.28 6.49
CA GLY A 55 0.56 -2.93 6.97
C GLY A 55 -0.51 -3.10 5.88
N PHE A 56 -1.75 -3.27 6.36
CA PHE A 56 -2.93 -3.51 5.55
C PHE A 56 -3.84 -2.28 5.59
N TYR A 57 -4.13 -1.72 4.43
CA TYR A 57 -4.87 -0.47 4.23
C TYR A 57 -5.97 -0.66 3.20
N GLU A 58 -6.79 0.38 3.04
CA GLU A 58 -7.75 0.48 1.94
C GLU A 58 -7.79 1.89 1.37
N ILE A 59 -8.24 2.02 0.12
CA ILE A 59 -8.56 3.33 -0.46
C ILE A 59 -9.86 3.85 0.14
N ASP A 60 -9.78 4.96 0.87
CA ASP A 60 -10.92 5.61 1.51
C ASP A 60 -11.26 6.98 0.91
N ARG A 61 -10.35 7.57 0.13
CA ARG A 61 -10.53 8.90 -0.46
C ARG A 61 -10.12 8.90 -1.92
N PHE A 62 -10.94 9.53 -2.76
CA PHE A 62 -10.67 9.80 -4.17
C PHE A 62 -10.57 11.30 -4.36
N ASN A 63 -9.41 11.80 -4.77
CA ASN A 63 -9.18 13.23 -4.92
C ASN A 63 -8.81 13.60 -6.37
N PRO A 64 -9.77 14.07 -7.18
CA PRO A 64 -9.50 14.51 -8.54
C PRO A 64 -8.85 15.91 -8.60
N GLN A 65 -8.82 16.66 -7.50
CA GLN A 65 -8.29 18.03 -7.40
C GLN A 65 -7.01 18.06 -6.55
N SER A 66 -6.20 17.00 -6.63
CA SER A 66 -4.93 16.90 -5.91
C SER A 66 -3.94 17.96 -6.40
N ASP A 67 -3.25 18.63 -5.48
CA ASP A 67 -2.14 19.54 -5.78
C ASP A 67 -0.94 18.84 -6.45
N TYR A 68 -0.92 17.50 -6.42
CA TYR A 68 0.11 16.64 -7.01
C TYR A 68 -0.40 15.80 -8.20
N HIS A 69 -1.44 16.27 -8.90
CA HIS A 69 -2.11 15.59 -10.02
C HIS A 69 -2.75 14.25 -9.66
N LEU A 70 -4.07 14.24 -9.39
CA LEU A 70 -4.86 13.11 -8.88
C LEU A 70 -4.29 12.46 -7.60
N SER A 71 -5.15 11.94 -6.74
CA SER A 71 -4.69 11.07 -5.65
C SER A 71 -5.75 10.13 -5.10
N LEU A 72 -5.27 9.00 -4.57
CA LEU A 72 -6.05 8.03 -3.82
C LEU A 72 -5.50 7.99 -2.39
N GLY A 73 -6.35 8.31 -1.41
CA GLY A 73 -5.98 8.30 0.00
C GLY A 73 -6.09 6.92 0.61
N LEU A 74 -5.17 6.61 1.51
CA LEU A 74 -5.25 5.43 2.38
C LEU A 74 -5.98 5.78 3.68
N ASN A 75 -6.65 4.79 4.25
CA ASN A 75 -7.21 4.85 5.61
C ASN A 75 -6.16 4.88 6.75
N TYR A 76 -4.91 5.25 6.46
CA TYR A 76 -3.88 5.51 7.47
C TYR A 76 -4.16 6.84 8.20
N PRO A 77 -4.03 6.89 9.54
CA PRO A 77 -3.81 5.77 10.44
C PRO A 77 -5.08 4.92 10.57
N ASN A 78 -4.97 3.60 10.49
CA ASN A 78 -6.08 2.69 10.77
C ASN A 78 -6.10 2.31 12.27
N ALA A 79 -6.93 1.33 12.66
CA ALA A 79 -7.04 0.91 14.06
C ALA A 79 -5.71 0.33 14.60
N ALA A 80 -4.98 -0.45 13.81
CA ALA A 80 -3.69 -1.01 14.19
C ALA A 80 -2.62 0.09 14.33
N ASP A 81 -2.61 1.07 13.42
CA ASP A 81 -1.67 2.20 13.52
C ASP A 81 -1.93 3.04 14.77
N ARG A 82 -3.20 3.26 15.14
CA ARG A 82 -3.55 3.99 16.37
C ARG A 82 -3.19 3.22 17.63
N ALA A 83 -3.27 1.89 17.61
CA ALA A 83 -2.94 1.04 18.75
C ALA A 83 -1.42 0.91 18.97
N LEU A 84 -0.65 0.90 17.88
CA LEU A 84 0.80 0.65 17.91
C LEU A 84 1.65 1.93 17.70
N GLY A 85 1.03 3.03 17.27
CA GLY A 85 1.66 4.32 17.00
C GLY A 85 1.81 5.21 18.24
N GLU A 86 2.51 6.32 18.05
CA GLU A 86 2.54 7.40 19.03
C GLU A 86 1.17 8.10 19.12
N PRO A 87 0.88 8.91 20.15
CA PRO A 87 -0.40 9.60 20.30
C PRO A 87 -0.84 10.44 19.09
N ASN A 88 0.12 10.91 18.29
CA ASN A 88 -0.12 11.54 16.99
C ASN A 88 0.64 10.78 15.88
N PRO A 89 0.02 9.76 15.24
CA PRO A 89 0.63 9.03 14.13
C PRO A 89 0.72 9.85 12.84
N GLY A 90 0.03 11.00 12.77
CA GLY A 90 -0.16 11.77 11.54
C GLY A 90 -1.32 11.23 10.71
N GLY A 91 -1.25 11.42 9.40
CA GLY A 91 -2.29 11.03 8.44
C GLY A 91 -1.84 11.28 7.01
N ASP A 92 -2.79 11.47 6.11
CA ASP A 92 -2.58 11.96 4.74
C ASP A 92 -1.54 11.18 3.94
N ILE A 93 -1.66 9.86 3.96
CA ILE A 93 -0.90 8.98 3.07
C ILE A 93 -1.71 8.76 1.79
N PHE A 94 -1.11 9.12 0.67
CA PHE A 94 -1.74 9.06 -0.65
C PHE A 94 -0.86 8.32 -1.66
N ILE A 95 -1.50 7.68 -2.63
CA ILE A 95 -0.92 7.34 -3.94
C ILE A 95 -1.27 8.51 -4.86
N HIS A 96 -0.28 9.13 -5.49
CA HIS A 96 -0.51 10.37 -6.26
C HIS A 96 0.45 10.52 -7.45
N GLY A 97 0.22 11.54 -8.27
CA GLY A 97 1.09 11.93 -9.39
C GLY A 97 2.35 12.68 -8.96
N GLY A 98 3.07 13.24 -9.92
CA GLY A 98 4.33 13.93 -9.69
C GLY A 98 5.43 13.04 -9.10
N GLU A 99 6.46 13.69 -8.54
CA GLU A 99 7.72 13.03 -8.17
C GLU A 99 8.22 13.37 -6.75
N VAL A 100 7.46 14.14 -5.97
CA VAL A 100 7.88 14.63 -4.64
C VAL A 100 7.13 13.89 -3.54
N THR A 101 7.83 13.50 -2.47
CA THR A 101 7.19 12.85 -1.31
C THR A 101 7.95 13.06 -0.01
N ILE A 102 7.21 13.10 1.11
CA ILE A 102 7.71 13.02 2.48
C ILE A 102 7.04 11.88 3.27
N GLY A 103 6.37 10.93 2.59
CA GLY A 103 5.66 9.81 3.22
C GLY A 103 4.62 9.12 2.32
N CYS A 104 4.25 9.77 1.21
CA CYS A 104 3.31 9.29 0.20
C CYS A 104 3.98 8.43 -0.89
N LEU A 105 3.16 7.91 -1.81
CA LEU A 105 3.51 6.99 -2.89
C LEU A 105 3.35 7.66 -4.27
N PRO A 106 4.31 8.48 -4.72
CA PRO A 106 4.24 9.11 -6.04
C PRO A 106 4.54 8.09 -7.13
N ILE A 107 3.67 7.99 -8.14
CA ILE A 107 3.80 7.04 -9.26
C ILE A 107 3.77 7.73 -10.64
N THR A 108 4.22 9.00 -10.71
CA THR A 108 4.13 9.89 -11.88
C THR A 108 2.70 10.20 -12.30
N ASP A 109 2.51 11.23 -13.13
CA ASP A 109 1.19 11.68 -13.57
C ASP A 109 0.48 10.61 -14.43
N LEU A 110 1.20 9.97 -15.35
CA LEU A 110 0.64 8.90 -16.17
C LEU A 110 0.26 7.68 -15.33
N GLY A 111 1.10 7.32 -14.36
CA GLY A 111 0.81 6.17 -13.49
C GLY A 111 -0.42 6.38 -12.63
N ILE A 112 -0.58 7.57 -12.02
CA ILE A 112 -1.77 7.84 -11.20
C ILE A 112 -3.04 7.98 -12.04
N GLU A 113 -2.98 8.50 -13.27
CA GLU A 113 -4.15 8.54 -14.17
C GLU A 113 -4.73 7.14 -14.40
N GLU A 114 -3.87 6.17 -14.71
CA GLU A 114 -4.28 4.78 -14.91
C GLU A 114 -4.81 4.15 -13.63
N VAL A 115 -4.07 4.28 -12.52
CA VAL A 115 -4.46 3.68 -11.23
C VAL A 115 -5.76 4.31 -10.71
N TYR A 116 -5.93 5.62 -10.84
CA TYR A 116 -7.14 6.33 -10.45
C TYR A 116 -8.34 5.87 -11.28
N LEU A 117 -8.18 5.75 -12.61
CA LEU A 117 -9.23 5.24 -13.49
C LEU A 117 -9.63 3.81 -13.14
N LEU A 118 -8.66 2.93 -12.85
CA LEU A 118 -8.91 1.57 -12.40
C LEU A 118 -9.68 1.54 -11.08
N ALA A 119 -9.30 2.38 -10.11
CA ALA A 119 -9.97 2.47 -8.82
C ALA A 119 -11.40 3.00 -8.93
N VAL A 120 -11.64 4.01 -9.77
CA VAL A 120 -12.99 4.51 -10.08
C VAL A 120 -13.82 3.43 -10.77
N THR A 121 -13.24 2.71 -11.73
CA THR A 121 -13.93 1.62 -12.45
C THR A 121 -14.30 0.46 -11.52
N ALA A 122 -13.38 0.08 -10.63
CA ALA A 122 -13.64 -0.91 -9.59
C ALA A 122 -14.78 -0.48 -8.65
N ARG A 123 -14.76 0.78 -8.19
CA ARG A 123 -15.81 1.35 -7.34
C ARG A 123 -17.16 1.38 -8.04
N ALA A 124 -17.20 1.83 -9.30
CA ALA A 124 -18.40 1.85 -10.13
C ALA A 124 -18.95 0.44 -10.42
N ALA A 125 -18.07 -0.57 -10.47
CA ALA A 125 -18.47 -1.97 -10.57
C ALA A 125 -18.99 -2.56 -9.24
N GLY A 126 -18.93 -1.81 -8.13
CA GLY A 126 -19.46 -2.23 -6.83
C GLY A 126 -18.41 -2.73 -5.84
N GLN A 127 -17.11 -2.61 -6.13
CA GLN A 127 -16.08 -2.90 -5.14
C GLN A 127 -16.07 -1.83 -4.04
N THR A 128 -16.58 -2.18 -2.86
CA THR A 128 -16.69 -1.25 -1.71
C THR A 128 -15.39 -1.10 -0.92
N VAL A 129 -14.51 -2.08 -0.97
CA VAL A 129 -13.19 -2.05 -0.34
C VAL A 129 -12.15 -2.31 -1.40
N ILE A 130 -11.24 -1.36 -1.61
CA ILE A 130 -10.08 -1.51 -2.48
C ILE A 130 -8.86 -1.68 -1.57
N PRO A 131 -8.38 -2.91 -1.34
CA PRO A 131 -7.32 -3.15 -0.39
C PRO A 131 -5.97 -2.70 -0.94
N VAL A 132 -5.13 -2.19 -0.05
CA VAL A 132 -3.76 -1.76 -0.30
C VAL A 132 -2.85 -2.39 0.74
N HIS A 133 -1.91 -3.24 0.31
CA HIS A 133 -0.89 -3.78 1.22
C HIS A 133 0.42 -3.03 1.04
N ILE A 134 1.11 -2.73 2.14
CA ILE A 134 2.44 -2.13 2.08
C ILE A 134 3.37 -2.97 2.94
N PHE A 135 4.38 -3.57 2.31
CA PHE A 135 5.37 -4.42 2.96
C PHE A 135 6.77 -3.82 2.84
N PRO A 136 7.66 -4.05 3.83
CA PRO A 136 9.05 -3.60 3.75
C PRO A 136 9.79 -4.24 2.57
N PHE A 137 9.61 -5.55 2.41
CA PHE A 137 10.24 -6.43 1.42
C PHE A 137 9.31 -7.63 1.19
N PRO A 138 9.57 -8.53 0.22
CA PRO A 138 8.89 -9.80 0.12
C PRO A 138 9.02 -10.59 1.44
N ILE A 139 7.95 -10.73 2.22
CA ILE A 139 8.04 -11.27 3.59
C ILE A 139 8.18 -12.80 3.55
N THR A 140 9.42 -13.23 3.37
CA THR A 140 9.85 -14.63 3.44
C THR A 140 10.73 -14.85 4.65
N GLU A 141 10.85 -16.09 5.14
CA GLU A 141 11.78 -16.40 6.24
C GLU A 141 13.22 -16.00 5.91
N THR A 142 13.63 -16.15 4.63
CA THR A 142 14.95 -15.71 4.16
C THR A 142 15.14 -14.20 4.28
N GLU A 143 14.16 -13.39 3.87
CA GLU A 143 14.26 -11.93 3.99
C GLU A 143 14.18 -11.48 5.46
N LEU A 144 13.35 -12.12 6.28
CA LEU A 144 13.28 -11.86 7.71
C LEU A 144 14.63 -12.15 8.41
N ALA A 145 15.29 -13.25 8.03
CA ALA A 145 16.59 -13.62 8.58
C ALA A 145 17.69 -12.59 8.26
N LYS A 146 17.65 -11.96 7.08
CA LYS A 146 18.57 -10.86 6.72
C LYS A 146 18.43 -9.63 7.63
N HIS A 147 17.27 -9.47 8.28
CA HIS A 147 16.98 -8.36 9.16
C HIS A 147 16.71 -8.80 10.61
N ALA A 148 17.31 -9.91 11.05
CA ALA A 148 17.05 -10.50 12.35
C ALA A 148 17.33 -9.56 13.55
N THR A 149 18.23 -8.59 13.39
CA THR A 149 18.59 -7.62 14.44
C THR A 149 17.77 -6.33 14.39
N SER A 150 16.84 -6.19 13.43
CA SER A 150 15.97 -5.02 13.32
C SER A 150 15.01 -4.93 14.50
N PHE A 151 14.81 -3.72 15.03
CA PHE A 151 13.77 -3.42 16.02
C PHE A 151 12.35 -3.72 15.50
N HIS A 152 12.16 -3.80 14.17
CA HIS A 152 10.88 -4.08 13.54
C HIS A 152 10.64 -5.56 13.23
N GLN A 153 11.57 -6.46 13.58
CA GLN A 153 11.48 -7.88 13.21
C GLN A 153 10.16 -8.52 13.67
N ALA A 154 9.75 -8.29 14.91
CA ALA A 154 8.52 -8.87 15.45
C ALA A 154 7.30 -8.39 14.67
N PHE A 155 7.22 -7.09 14.40
CA PHE A 155 6.17 -6.49 13.59
C PHE A 155 6.14 -7.06 12.16
N TRP A 156 7.29 -7.22 11.50
CA TRP A 156 7.32 -7.81 10.16
C TRP A 156 6.88 -9.28 10.13
N ARG A 157 7.12 -10.03 11.21
CA ARG A 157 6.57 -11.38 11.37
C ARG A 157 5.05 -11.38 11.49
N GLU A 158 4.45 -10.37 12.11
CA GLU A 158 2.98 -10.22 12.19
C GLU A 158 2.33 -9.98 10.82
N LEU A 159 3.04 -9.34 9.88
CA LEU A 159 2.56 -9.12 8.52
C LEU A 159 2.65 -10.37 7.63
N MET A 160 3.51 -11.32 8.00
CA MET A 160 3.84 -12.49 7.18
C MET A 160 2.62 -13.35 6.81
N PRO A 161 1.67 -13.68 7.71
CA PRO A 161 0.51 -14.50 7.34
C PRO A 161 -0.32 -13.88 6.22
N GLY A 162 -0.55 -12.56 6.25
CA GLY A 162 -1.28 -11.85 5.20
C GLY A 162 -0.53 -11.82 3.87
N TYR A 163 0.80 -11.65 3.91
CA TYR A 163 1.65 -11.76 2.73
C TYR A 163 1.59 -13.17 2.12
N THR A 164 1.84 -14.21 2.93
CA THR A 164 1.86 -15.60 2.49
C THR A 164 0.51 -16.07 1.96
N TYR A 165 -0.59 -15.65 2.59
CA TYR A 165 -1.94 -15.98 2.11
C TYR A 165 -2.17 -15.47 0.69
N PHE A 166 -1.81 -14.22 0.41
CA PHE A 166 -1.94 -13.65 -0.93
C PHE A 166 -1.04 -14.38 -1.94
N GLU A 167 0.22 -14.70 -1.59
CA GLU A 167 1.12 -15.42 -2.50
C GLU A 167 0.60 -16.82 -2.89
N GLN A 168 -0.16 -17.48 -2.01
CA GLN A 168 -0.70 -18.82 -2.25
C GLN A 168 -2.02 -18.81 -3.04
N HIS A 169 -2.88 -17.82 -2.79
CA HIS A 169 -4.24 -17.80 -3.30
C HIS A 169 -4.49 -16.71 -4.36
N HIS A 170 -3.64 -15.68 -4.38
CA HIS A 170 -3.87 -14.40 -5.04
C HIS A 170 -5.23 -13.80 -4.67
N GLU A 171 -5.56 -13.88 -3.39
CA GLU A 171 -6.73 -13.27 -2.77
C GLU A 171 -6.25 -12.50 -1.54
N PRO A 172 -6.64 -11.23 -1.32
CA PRO A 172 -6.29 -10.52 -0.10
C PRO A 172 -6.97 -11.21 1.08
N ALA A 173 -6.24 -11.42 2.17
CA ALA A 173 -6.86 -11.94 3.39
C ALA A 173 -7.86 -10.93 3.94
N HIS A 174 -8.90 -11.41 4.60
CA HIS A 174 -9.84 -10.56 5.31
C HIS A 174 -9.30 -10.33 6.72
N TYR A 175 -9.10 -9.06 7.09
CA TYR A 175 -8.48 -8.63 8.36
C TYR A 175 -9.49 -7.94 9.27
#